data_AF-A0A4S4MSZ1-F1
#
_entry.id   AF-A0A4S4MSZ1-F1
#
_cell.length_a   1.000
_cell.length_b   1.000
_cell.length_c   1.000
_cell.angle_alpha   90.00
_cell.angle_beta   90.00
_cell.angle_gamma   90.00
#
_symmetry.space_group_name_H-M   'P 1'
#
loop_
_entity.id
_entity.type
_entity.pdbx_description
1 polymer ?
#
loop_
_entity_poly.entity_id
_entity_poly.type
_entity_poly.pdbx_seq_one_letter_code
_entity_poly.pdbx_strand_id
1 'polypeptide(L)' 'MSYVILGRAIKNEYLALGTLFGTAALAMSFTGGSKEPSAPASGKPTLQQVKEAVKFNAGSSEEEQFIKNFIAEAEKDSKH' A
#
# COMPACT_ATOMS: atom_id res chain seq x y z
N MET A 1 24.83 7.25 13.88
CA MET A 1 23.80 7.67 14.85
C MET A 1 23.17 6.42 15.47
N SER A 2 22.79 6.45 16.74
CA SER A 2 22.19 5.30 17.45
C SER A 2 20.99 5.74 18.28
N TYR A 3 19.96 4.91 18.34
CA TYR A 3 18.77 5.12 19.17
C TYR A 3 18.75 4.17 20.36
N VAL A 4 18.16 4.59 21.47
CA VAL A 4 17.92 3.71 22.62
C VAL A 4 16.53 3.12 22.48
N ILE A 5 16.45 1.80 22.28
CA ILE A 5 15.21 1.05 22.15
C ILE A 5 15.19 0.05 23.31
N LEU A 6 14.16 0.11 24.15
CA LEU A 6 14.00 -0.77 25.33
C LEU A 6 15.26 -0.80 26.23
N GLY A 7 15.90 0.36 26.43
CA GLY A 7 17.09 0.49 27.26
C GLY A 7 18.41 0.01 26.62
N ARG A 8 18.40 -0.38 25.34
CA ARG A 8 19.62 -0.74 24.59
C ARG A 8 19.89 0.22 23.45
N ALA A 9 21.15 0.61 23.30
CA ALA A 9 21.60 1.39 22.16
C ALA A 9 21.65 0.49 20.91
N ILE A 10 20.87 0.85 19.89
CA ILE A 10 20.81 0.20 18.59
C ILE A 10 21.30 1.19 17.54
N LYS A 11 22.26 0.75 16.71
CA LYS A 11 22.77 1.53 15.59
C LYS A 11 21.70 1.67 14.50
N ASN A 12 21.61 2.84 13.87
CA ASN A 12 20.61 3.11 12.84
C ASN A 12 20.68 2.12 11.68
N GLU A 13 21.88 1.65 11.34
CA GLU A 13 22.13 0.69 10.28
C GLU A 13 21.40 -0.63 10.57
N TYR A 14 21.45 -1.13 11.80
CA TYR A 14 20.73 -2.35 12.19
C TYR A 14 19.23 -2.14 12.33
N LEU A 15 18.80 -0.96 12.77
CA LEU A 15 17.38 -0.62 12.84
C LEU A 15 16.75 -0.59 11.45
N ALA A 16 17.42 0.06 10.50
CA ALA A 16 16.97 0.15 9.12
C ALA A 16 16.93 -1.24 8.45
N LEU A 17 18.01 -2.03 8.57
CA LEU A 17 18.05 -3.38 8.02
C LEU A 17 17.00 -4.29 8.67
N GLY A 18 16.88 -4.28 10.00
CA GLY A 18 15.90 -5.07 10.72
C GLY A 18 14.46 -4.74 10.34
N THR A 19 14.17 -3.46 10.09
CA THR A 19 12.85 -3.02 9.60
C THR A 19 12.60 -3.54 8.20
N LEU A 20 13.57 -3.41 7.28
CA LEU A 20 13.42 -3.85 5.89
C LEU A 20 13.23 -5.36 5.78
N PHE A 21 14.02 -6.15 6.52
CA PHE A 21 13.88 -7.59 6.56
C PHE A 21 12.60 -8.01 7.28
N GLY A 22 12.25 -7.34 8.38
CA GLY A 22 11.04 -7.61 9.15
C GLY A 22 9.77 -7.40 8.32
N THR A 23 9.68 -6.29 7.59
CA THR A 23 8.53 -6.00 6.71
C THR A 23 8.47 -6.96 5.53
N ALA A 24 9.61 -7.29 4.91
CA ALA A 24 9.66 -8.26 3.83
C ALA A 24 9.21 -9.67 4.28
N ALA A 25 9.71 -10.14 5.43
CA ALA A 25 9.33 -11.43 5.98
C ALA A 25 7.85 -11.47 6.37
N LEU A 26 7.34 -10.39 6.96
CA LEU A 26 5.92 -10.23 7.30
C LEU A 26 5.05 -10.24 6.03
N ALA A 27 5.45 -9.52 4.98
CA ALA A 27 4.74 -9.53 3.71
C ALA A 27 4.70 -10.95 3.11
N MET A 28 5.83 -11.68 3.14
CA MET A 28 5.88 -13.06 2.67
C MET A 28 4.99 -14.00 3.49
N SER A 29 4.90 -13.83 4.82
CA SER A 29 4.04 -14.68 5.64
C SER A 29 2.55 -14.53 5.32
N PHE A 30 2.12 -13.35 4.88
CA PHE A 30 0.75 -13.14 4.39
C PHE A 30 0.47 -13.74 3.00
N THR A 31 1.50 -14.08 2.22
CA THR A 31 1.35 -14.63 0.86
C THR A 31 1.31 -16.16 0.79
N GLY A 32 1.51 -16.87 1.90
CA GLY A 32 1.72 -18.33 1.93
C GLY A 32 0.47 -19.24 2.03
N GLY A 33 -0.74 -18.72 1.89
CA GLY A 33 -1.98 -19.49 2.09
C GLY A 33 -2.79 -19.71 0.81
N SER A 34 -3.02 -20.97 0.43
CA SER A 34 -3.89 -21.35 -0.69
C SER A 34 -5.38 -21.23 -0.31
N LYS A 35 -6.01 -20.10 -0.69
CA LYS A 35 -7.45 -19.99 -1.03
C LYS A 35 -7.67 -18.79 -1.97
N GLU A 36 -8.10 -19.11 -3.20
CA GLU A 36 -8.67 -18.24 -4.25
C GLU A 36 -7.85 -17.02 -4.73
N PRO A 37 -7.97 -16.61 -6.01
CA PRO A 37 -7.25 -15.47 -6.55
C PRO A 37 -7.85 -14.17 -6.02
N SER A 38 -7.58 -13.85 -4.75
CA SER A 38 -7.68 -12.49 -4.27
C SER A 38 -6.47 -11.75 -4.82
N ALA A 39 -6.76 -10.90 -5.79
CA ALA A 39 -5.84 -10.15 -6.66
C ALA A 39 -4.50 -9.73 -6.02
N PRO A 40 -3.42 -9.70 -6.83
CA PRO A 40 -2.08 -9.36 -6.36
C PRO A 40 -2.07 -7.97 -5.70
N ALA A 41 -1.55 -7.87 -4.47
CA ALA A 41 -1.13 -6.61 -3.83
C ALA A 41 0.13 -6.00 -4.51
N SER A 42 0.29 -6.25 -5.80
CA SER A 42 1.30 -5.68 -6.70
C SER A 42 0.75 -5.41 -8.11
N GLY A 43 -0.55 -5.66 -8.34
CA GLY A 43 -1.28 -5.05 -9.44
C GLY A 43 -1.86 -3.73 -8.97
N LYS A 44 -1.87 -2.71 -9.83
CA LYS A 44 -2.65 -1.49 -9.63
C LYS A 44 -4.03 -1.90 -9.06
N PRO A 45 -4.51 -1.27 -7.96
CA PRO A 45 -5.77 -1.65 -7.37
C PRO A 45 -6.84 -1.63 -8.47
N THR A 46 -7.61 -2.72 -8.58
CA THR A 46 -8.68 -2.75 -9.58
C THR A 46 -9.63 -1.58 -9.30
N LEU A 47 -10.13 -0.93 -10.34
CA LEU A 47 -10.92 0.29 -10.18
C LEU A 47 -12.17 0.08 -9.31
N GLN A 48 -12.66 -1.16 -9.22
CA GLN A 48 -13.71 -1.56 -8.31
C GLN A 48 -13.26 -1.55 -6.83
N GLN A 49 -12.06 -2.04 -6.52
CA GLN A 49 -11.47 -1.98 -5.17
C GLN A 49 -11.17 -0.54 -4.74
N VAL A 50 -10.75 0.33 -5.66
CA VAL A 50 -10.58 1.77 -5.36
C VAL A 50 -11.92 2.43 -5.06
N LYS A 51 -12.95 2.13 -5.87
CA LYS A 51 -14.31 2.65 -5.67
C LYS A 51 -14.96 2.14 -4.37
N GLU A 52 -14.65 0.94 -3.91
CA GLU A 52 -15.15 0.39 -2.63
C GLU A 52 -14.36 0.86 -1.40
N ALA A 53 -13.03 1.00 -1.50
CA ALA A 53 -12.18 1.39 -0.38
C ALA A 53 -12.23 2.89 -0.08
N VAL A 54 -12.45 3.73 -1.10
CA VAL A 54 -12.65 5.18 -0.92
C VAL A 54 -14.12 5.41 -0.62
N LYS A 55 -14.50 5.28 0.65
CA LYS A 55 -15.72 5.89 1.15
C LYS A 55 -15.56 7.39 0.91
N PHE A 56 -16.13 7.91 -0.18
CA PHE A 56 -16.00 9.30 -0.63
C PHE A 56 -16.41 10.26 0.49
N ASN A 57 -15.42 10.68 1.27
CA ASN A 57 -15.51 11.69 2.31
C ASN A 57 -14.31 12.60 2.11
N ALA A 58 -14.14 13.09 0.88
CA ALA A 58 -13.20 14.16 0.60
C ALA A 58 -13.85 15.44 1.10
N GLY A 59 -13.18 16.16 1.99
CA GLY A 59 -13.72 17.36 2.63
C GLY A 59 -13.95 18.55 1.68
N SER A 60 -13.71 18.40 0.37
CA SER A 60 -13.82 19.46 -0.64
C SER A 60 -14.16 18.92 -2.03
N SER A 61 -15.06 19.63 -2.75
CA SER A 61 -15.56 19.29 -4.09
C SER A 61 -14.47 19.22 -5.16
N GLU A 62 -13.33 19.86 -4.94
CA GLU A 62 -12.22 19.91 -5.92
C GLU A 62 -11.43 18.59 -5.94
N GLU A 63 -11.21 17.99 -4.78
CA GLU A 63 -10.53 16.69 -4.66
C GLU A 63 -11.37 15.56 -5.25
N GLU A 64 -12.70 15.63 -5.12
CA GLU A 64 -13.60 14.64 -5.75
C GLU A 64 -13.55 14.68 -7.27
N GLN A 65 -13.48 15.87 -7.87
CA GLN A 65 -13.39 16.00 -9.32
C GLN A 65 -12.04 15.52 -9.85
N PHE A 66 -10.96 15.81 -9.13
CA PHE A 66 -9.63 15.27 -9.43
C PHE A 66 -9.62 13.74 -9.43
N ILE A 67 -10.16 13.12 -8.39
CA ILE A 67 -10.21 11.65 -8.27
C ILE A 67 -11.06 11.03 -9.39
N LYS A 68 -12.21 11.64 -9.74
CA LYS A 68 -13.06 11.18 -10.85
C LYS A 68 -12.34 11.24 -12.20
N ASN A 69 -11.62 12.32 -12.47
CA ASN A 69 -10.87 12.48 -13.71
C ASN A 69 -9.68 11.51 -13.78
N PHE A 70 -8.97 11.32 -12.67
CA PHE A 70 -7.84 10.38 -12.58
C PHE A 70 -8.28 8.92 -12.83
N ILE A 71 -9.43 8.52 -12.28
CA ILE A 71 -10.01 7.18 -12.51
C ILE A 71 -10.45 7.02 -13.97
N ALA A 72 -11.10 8.04 -14.56
CA ALA A 72 -11.54 7.99 -15.95
C ALA A 72 -10.37 7.92 -16.95
N GLU A 73 -9.23 8.54 -16.63
CA GLU A 73 -8.01 8.47 -17.43
C GLU A 73 -7.34 7.09 -17.32
N ALA A 74 -7.23 6.55 -16.10
CA ALA A 74 -6.73 5.20 -15.87
C ALA A 74 -7.60 4.09 -16.52
N GLU A 75 -8.93 4.31 -16.61
CA GLU A 75 -9.87 3.44 -17.33
C GLU A 75 -9.64 3.46 -18.85
N LYS A 76 -9.20 4.60 -19.42
CA LYS A 76 -8.89 4.71 -20.86
C LYS A 76 -7.55 4.07 -21.20
N ASP A 77 -6.52 4.29 -20.38
CA ASP A 77 -5.18 3.71 -20.59
C ASP A 77 -5.15 2.17 -20.44
N SER A 78 -6.05 1.59 -19.65
CA SER A 78 -6.09 0.13 -19.45
C SER A 78 -6.77 -0.64 -20.59
N LYS A 79 -7.35 0.05 -21.59
CA LYS A 79 -8.12 -0.55 -22.68
C LYS A 79 -7.42 -0.49 -24.05
N HIS A 80 -6.13 -0.18 -24.07
CA HIS A 80 -5.33 -0.07 -25.29
C HIS A 80 -4.20 -1.12 -25.35
#